data_AF-A0A820X703-F1
#
_entry.id   AF-A0A820X703-F1
#
_cell.length_a   1.000
_cell.length_b   1.000
_cell.length_c   1.000
_cell.angle_alpha   90.00
_cell.angle_beta   90.00
_cell.angle_gamma   90.00
#
_symmetry.space_group_name_H-M   'P 1'
#
loop_
_entity.id
_entity.type
_entity.pdbx_description
1 polymer ?
#
loop_
_entity_poly.entity_id
_entity_poly.type
_entity_poly.pdbx_seq_one_letter_code
_entity_poly.pdbx_strand_id
1 'polypeptide(L)'
;MATSIGISTEQLEACSIQGTIVYTSEKNGSDENGDGSEGKPFKTPLQAYRQHGENVTVYVDSKDETKGKWELLSKAQAKKVKTRYEEENRKEKAAVEREEKDRLQREENFKKAKEITITEDSSLPKAKVLKIKALKNEHGARVKVFGWVHRIRRQGKNLMFIVLRDGTGFLQCVLADKFCQTYDAVILSTEATISVCGVVRPVPEGQTAPGNQELVVDYFEVIGHSPPGGADTLLNEVCLYDLNLFIYLFLLYCIISKESHPDVQLDNRHMMIRGENTSKILRLRSIVTQCFRDHYFDRAYYETFPPTLVQTQVEGGSTLFGLNYFGESAFLTQSSQLYLETACPALGDVFCIAQSYRAEQSRTRRHLAEYTHVEAECPFISFNDLLDRIEDLVVDVVDRVLKHPEAHLLFEVNPVRIINSKKKNK
;
A
#
# COMPACT_ATOMS: atom_id res chain seq x y z
N MET A 1 40.63 74.95 -25.33
CA MET A 1 41.10 73.63 -25.80
C MET A 1 39.85 72.77 -25.93
N ALA A 2 39.20 72.67 -27.09
CA ALA A 2 39.63 71.90 -28.27
C ALA A 2 39.87 70.43 -27.87
N THR A 3 39.20 69.39 -28.37
CA THR A 3 38.40 69.24 -29.60
C THR A 3 37.56 67.96 -29.50
N SER A 4 36.41 67.96 -30.17
CA SER A 4 35.54 66.81 -30.46
C SER A 4 36.17 65.78 -31.40
N ILE A 5 36.02 64.49 -31.10
CA ILE A 5 35.96 63.36 -32.04
C ILE A 5 34.98 62.37 -31.36
N GLY A 6 33.77 62.09 -31.83
CA GLY A 6 33.33 61.93 -33.21
C GLY A 6 33.52 60.48 -33.64
N ILE A 7 32.85 59.52 -32.97
CA ILE A 7 32.71 58.15 -33.47
C ILE A 7 31.21 57.82 -33.47
N SER A 8 30.76 57.41 -34.65
CA SER A 8 29.38 57.29 -35.10
C SER A 8 28.61 56.16 -34.42
N THR A 9 27.30 56.33 -34.38
CA THR A 9 26.26 55.34 -34.04
C THR A 9 26.28 54.06 -34.90
N GLU A 10 27.23 53.90 -35.82
CA GLU A 10 27.42 52.71 -36.67
C GLU A 10 28.40 51.67 -36.08
N GLN A 11 29.07 51.94 -34.95
CA GLN A 11 29.93 50.95 -34.26
C GLN A 11 29.28 50.21 -33.10
N LEU A 12 28.01 50.48 -32.80
CA LEU A 12 27.20 49.70 -31.84
C LEU A 12 26.22 48.72 -32.53
N GLU A 13 26.17 48.70 -33.87
CA GLU A 13 25.28 47.83 -34.66
C GLU A 13 25.98 46.57 -35.24
N ALA A 14 27.13 46.17 -34.68
CA ALA A 14 27.86 44.97 -35.13
C ALA A 14 28.08 43.91 -34.04
N CYS A 15 27.17 43.79 -33.07
CA CYS A 15 27.06 42.57 -32.25
C CYS A 15 25.96 41.69 -32.85
N SER A 16 26.33 41.04 -33.95
CA SER A 16 25.53 40.02 -34.62
C SER A 16 25.16 38.89 -33.66
N ILE A 17 23.90 38.50 -33.73
CA ILE A 17 23.22 37.39 -33.05
C ILE A 17 24.13 36.14 -33.02
N GLN A 18 24.90 35.94 -31.95
CA GLN A 18 25.54 34.64 -31.67
C GLN A 18 24.48 33.74 -31.04
N GLY A 19 23.79 32.94 -31.86
CA GLY A 19 22.95 31.86 -31.37
C GLY A 19 23.78 30.92 -30.48
N THR A 20 23.23 30.54 -29.33
CA THR A 20 23.91 29.65 -28.38
C THR A 20 24.34 28.37 -29.08
N ILE A 21 25.62 28.00 -28.94
CA ILE A 21 26.18 26.77 -29.52
C ILE A 21 26.09 25.66 -28.49
N VAL A 22 25.55 24.50 -28.89
CA VAL A 22 25.37 23.34 -28.01
C VAL A 22 25.87 22.07 -28.69
N TYR A 23 26.55 21.23 -27.91
CA TYR A 23 27.12 19.96 -28.38
C TYR A 23 26.30 18.79 -27.87
N THR A 24 26.05 17.81 -28.74
CA THR A 24 25.31 16.59 -28.44
C THR A 24 26.08 15.36 -28.91
N SER A 25 26.22 14.35 -28.06
CA SER A 25 26.94 13.12 -28.38
C SER A 25 26.13 11.91 -27.95
N GLU A 26 25.78 11.04 -28.90
CA GLU A 26 25.03 9.81 -28.59
C GLU A 26 25.89 8.84 -27.78
N LYS A 27 27.22 8.88 -27.97
CA LYS A 27 28.18 7.97 -27.33
C LYS A 27 28.64 8.44 -25.94
N ASN A 28 28.88 9.74 -25.77
CA ASN A 28 29.53 10.29 -24.57
C ASN A 28 28.70 11.36 -23.84
N GLY A 29 27.51 11.69 -24.36
CA GLY A 29 26.64 12.70 -23.76
C GLY A 29 25.67 12.14 -22.72
N SER A 30 25.16 13.05 -21.88
CA SER A 30 24.13 12.75 -20.89
C SER A 30 23.03 13.81 -20.96
N ASP A 31 21.77 13.39 -21.10
CA ASP A 31 20.62 14.31 -21.04
C ASP A 31 20.25 14.68 -19.60
N GLU A 32 20.82 13.99 -18.61
CA GLU A 32 20.57 14.21 -17.19
C GLU A 32 21.62 15.16 -16.57
N ASN A 33 22.89 14.96 -16.92
CA ASN A 33 24.03 15.63 -16.29
C ASN A 33 24.88 16.45 -17.28
N GLY A 34 24.54 16.46 -18.56
CA GLY A 34 25.18 17.29 -19.58
C GLY A 34 24.79 18.76 -19.41
N ASP A 35 25.70 19.67 -19.71
CA ASP A 35 25.44 21.12 -19.74
C ASP A 35 25.41 21.68 -21.17
N GLY A 36 25.62 20.82 -22.17
CA GLY A 36 25.62 21.20 -23.58
C GLY A 36 26.94 21.78 -24.07
N SER A 37 27.96 21.88 -23.21
CA SER A 37 29.33 22.24 -23.59
C SER A 37 30.03 21.08 -24.31
N GLU A 38 31.15 21.38 -24.98
CA GLU A 38 31.98 20.36 -25.63
C GLU A 38 32.55 19.33 -24.64
N GLY A 39 32.77 19.73 -23.38
CA GLY A 39 33.27 18.87 -22.31
C GLY A 39 32.21 17.98 -21.67
N LYS A 40 30.94 18.43 -21.67
CA LYS A 40 29.78 17.70 -21.12
C LYS A 40 28.56 17.84 -22.06
N PRO A 41 28.61 17.21 -23.25
CA PRO A 41 27.55 17.34 -24.23
C PRO A 41 26.24 16.69 -23.75
N PHE A 42 25.10 17.17 -24.25
CA PHE A 42 23.84 16.44 -24.10
C PHE A 42 23.89 15.12 -24.86
N LYS A 43 23.05 14.17 -24.50
CA LYS A 43 22.96 12.90 -25.24
C LYS A 43 22.13 13.06 -26.51
N THR A 44 21.08 13.89 -26.48
CA THR A 44 20.16 14.07 -27.60
C THR A 44 20.02 15.54 -28.01
N PRO A 45 19.87 15.83 -29.32
CA PRO A 45 19.53 17.16 -29.79
C PRO A 45 18.23 17.72 -29.21
N LEU A 46 17.26 16.86 -28.85
CA LEU A 46 16.00 17.30 -28.25
C LEU A 46 16.22 18.02 -26.91
N GLN A 47 17.17 17.56 -26.10
CA GLN A 47 17.51 18.20 -24.83
C GLN A 47 18.11 19.60 -25.02
N ALA A 48 18.90 19.80 -26.08
CA ALA A 48 19.44 21.12 -26.43
C ALA A 48 18.31 22.13 -26.75
N TYR A 49 17.28 21.70 -27.50
CA TYR A 49 16.10 22.53 -27.78
C TYR A 49 15.25 22.81 -26.53
N ARG A 50 15.18 21.88 -25.57
CA ARG A 50 14.46 22.08 -24.29
C ARG A 50 15.08 23.19 -23.45
N GLN A 51 16.41 23.22 -23.35
CA GLN A 51 17.12 24.15 -22.47
C GLN A 51 17.36 25.53 -23.09
N HIS A 52 17.55 25.58 -24.42
CA HIS A 52 17.94 26.81 -25.11
C HIS A 52 16.92 27.32 -26.16
N GLY A 53 15.82 26.61 -26.35
CA GLY A 53 14.76 26.99 -27.31
C GLY A 53 15.17 26.81 -28.78
N GLU A 54 14.44 27.47 -29.69
CA GLU A 54 14.59 27.26 -31.13
C GLU A 54 15.83 27.92 -31.75
N ASN A 55 16.46 28.87 -31.04
CA ASN A 55 17.58 29.67 -31.53
C ASN A 55 18.95 29.09 -31.09
N VAL A 56 19.10 27.78 -31.18
CA VAL A 56 20.31 27.05 -30.78
C VAL A 56 20.98 26.38 -31.99
N THR A 57 22.30 26.49 -32.06
CA THR A 57 23.11 25.81 -33.09
C THR A 57 23.66 24.52 -32.50
N VAL A 58 23.13 23.38 -32.94
CA VAL A 58 23.47 22.06 -32.39
C VAL A 58 24.55 21.37 -33.22
N TYR A 59 25.62 20.93 -32.56
CA TYR A 59 26.64 20.03 -33.11
C TYR A 59 26.41 18.60 -32.64
N VAL A 60 26.60 17.64 -33.53
CA VAL A 60 26.47 16.19 -33.29
C VAL A 60 27.79 15.48 -33.55
N ASP A 61 27.95 14.24 -33.08
CA ASP A 61 29.13 13.42 -33.41
C ASP A 61 29.29 13.28 -34.94
N SER A 62 30.47 13.59 -35.46
CA SER A 62 30.79 13.41 -36.88
C SER A 62 30.75 11.92 -37.26
N LYS A 63 30.19 11.62 -38.43
CA LYS A 63 30.19 10.25 -38.99
C LYS A 63 31.46 9.92 -39.79
N ASP A 64 32.30 10.92 -40.03
CA ASP A 64 33.51 10.83 -40.83
C ASP A 64 34.70 11.17 -39.94
N GLU A 65 35.55 10.17 -39.65
CA GLU A 65 36.73 10.32 -38.78
C GLU A 65 37.76 11.30 -39.34
N THR A 66 37.66 11.69 -40.61
CA THR A 66 38.57 12.64 -41.27
C THR A 66 38.20 14.12 -41.09
N LYS A 67 37.00 14.43 -40.59
CA LYS A 67 36.46 15.82 -40.51
C LYS A 67 36.41 16.44 -39.10
N GLY A 68 37.07 15.82 -38.12
CA GLY A 68 37.03 16.25 -36.73
C GLY A 68 35.83 15.68 -35.96
N LYS A 69 35.80 15.90 -34.65
CA LYS A 69 34.87 15.24 -33.71
C LYS A 69 33.40 15.64 -33.88
N TRP A 70 33.13 16.86 -34.37
CA TRP A 70 31.80 17.47 -34.37
C TRP A 70 31.36 17.88 -35.77
N GLU A 71 30.11 17.57 -36.12
CA GLU A 71 29.44 17.99 -37.35
C GLU A 71 28.19 18.80 -37.02
N LEU A 72 27.82 19.78 -37.85
CA LEU A 72 26.60 20.55 -37.67
C LEU A 72 25.36 19.65 -37.89
N LEU A 73 24.36 19.74 -37.02
CA LEU A 73 23.11 18.99 -37.17
C LEU A 73 22.48 19.29 -38.55
N SER A 74 22.24 18.25 -39.36
CA SER A 74 21.72 18.43 -40.72
C SER A 74 20.33 19.09 -40.71
N LYS A 75 20.02 19.86 -41.77
CA LYS A 75 18.72 20.55 -41.90
C LYS A 75 17.50 19.62 -41.78
N ALA A 76 17.62 18.37 -42.24
CA ALA A 76 16.57 17.37 -42.13
C ALA A 76 16.37 16.86 -40.69
N GLN A 77 17.47 16.63 -39.96
CA GLN A 77 17.42 16.23 -38.55
C GLN A 77 16.93 17.39 -37.66
N ALA A 78 17.41 18.61 -37.90
CA ALA A 78 16.95 19.81 -37.20
C ALA A 78 15.43 20.02 -37.34
N LYS A 79 14.88 19.86 -38.56
CA LYS A 79 13.42 19.94 -38.79
C LYS A 79 12.64 18.89 -37.99
N LYS A 80 13.13 17.65 -37.93
CA LYS A 80 12.48 16.54 -37.18
C LYS A 80 12.51 16.77 -35.67
N VAL A 81 13.62 17.27 -35.13
CA VAL A 81 13.76 17.59 -33.71
C VAL A 81 12.88 18.80 -33.36
N LYS A 82 12.86 19.82 -34.21
CA LYS A 82 11.99 20.99 -34.05
C LYS A 82 10.50 20.62 -33.99
N THR A 83 10.01 19.78 -34.92
CA THR A 83 8.62 19.31 -34.88
C THR A 83 8.30 18.54 -33.59
N ARG A 84 9.21 17.71 -33.09
CA ARG A 84 9.01 17.00 -31.81
C ARG A 84 8.97 17.94 -30.61
N TYR A 85 9.85 18.94 -30.58
CA TYR A 85 9.88 19.97 -29.54
C TYR A 85 8.58 20.81 -29.55
N GLU A 86 8.11 21.22 -30.73
CA GLU A 86 6.83 21.92 -30.88
C GLU A 86 5.63 21.06 -30.43
N GLU A 87 5.64 19.76 -30.74
CA GLU A 87 4.63 18.80 -30.27
C GLU A 87 4.64 18.60 -28.75
N GLU A 88 5.81 18.49 -28.13
CA GLU A 88 5.98 18.40 -26.67
C GLU A 88 5.49 19.69 -25.99
N ASN A 89 5.93 20.85 -26.46
CA ASN A 89 5.48 22.15 -25.95
C ASN A 89 3.97 22.36 -26.10
N ARG A 90 3.37 21.91 -27.21
CA ARG A 90 1.91 21.97 -27.39
C ARG A 90 1.19 21.03 -26.43
N LYS A 91 1.71 19.81 -26.20
CA LYS A 91 1.16 18.88 -25.21
C LYS A 91 1.28 19.43 -23.79
N GLU A 92 2.40 20.04 -23.45
CA GLU A 92 2.66 20.66 -22.16
C GLU A 92 1.75 21.85 -21.92
N LYS A 93 1.64 22.79 -22.88
CA LYS A 93 0.68 23.90 -22.81
C LYS A 93 -0.76 23.41 -22.67
N ALA A 94 -1.18 22.43 -23.47
CA ALA A 94 -2.51 21.84 -23.37
C ALA A 94 -2.74 21.10 -22.03
N ALA A 95 -1.70 20.54 -21.42
CA ALA A 95 -1.76 19.92 -20.09
C ALA A 95 -1.92 20.98 -18.99
N VAL A 96 -1.11 22.06 -19.04
CA VAL A 96 -1.20 23.19 -18.11
C VAL A 96 -2.56 23.89 -18.20
N GLU A 97 -3.04 24.18 -19.41
CA GLU A 97 -4.37 24.79 -19.62
C GLU A 97 -5.50 23.87 -19.11
N ARG A 98 -5.38 22.55 -19.31
CA ARG A 98 -6.32 21.57 -18.76
C ARG A 98 -6.28 21.56 -17.24
N GLU A 99 -5.10 21.56 -16.65
CA GLU A 99 -4.91 21.55 -15.19
C GLU A 99 -5.44 22.83 -14.54
N GLU A 100 -5.20 23.98 -15.15
CA GLU A 100 -5.72 25.26 -14.68
C GLU A 100 -7.26 25.34 -14.79
N LYS A 101 -7.82 24.87 -15.91
CA LYS A 101 -9.27 24.74 -16.08
C LYS A 101 -9.88 23.78 -15.04
N ASP A 102 -9.23 22.64 -14.81
CA ASP A 102 -9.66 21.65 -13.81
C ASP A 102 -9.56 22.23 -12.39
N ARG A 103 -8.53 23.04 -12.08
CA ARG A 103 -8.37 23.73 -10.79
C ARG A 103 -9.50 24.72 -10.55
N LEU A 104 -9.77 25.61 -11.51
CA LEU A 104 -10.87 26.59 -11.42
C LEU A 104 -12.23 25.88 -11.28
N GLN A 105 -12.44 24.81 -12.04
CA GLN A 105 -13.68 24.03 -11.94
C GLN A 105 -13.82 23.32 -10.59
N ARG A 106 -12.72 22.83 -9.98
CA ARG A 106 -12.72 22.29 -8.62
C ARG A 106 -13.08 23.36 -7.59
N GLU A 107 -12.52 24.56 -7.69
CA GLU A 107 -12.83 25.67 -6.79
C GLU A 107 -14.32 26.07 -6.84
N GLU A 108 -14.91 26.17 -8.03
CA GLU A 108 -16.34 26.42 -8.17
C GLU A 108 -17.19 25.29 -7.58
N ASN A 109 -16.79 24.04 -7.81
CA ASN A 109 -17.48 22.89 -7.21
C ASN A 109 -17.38 22.91 -5.67
N PHE A 110 -16.24 23.32 -5.11
CA PHE A 110 -16.07 23.47 -3.66
C PHE A 110 -16.97 24.55 -3.08
N LYS A 111 -17.12 25.69 -3.77
CA LYS A 111 -18.04 26.76 -3.34
C LYS A 111 -19.49 26.24 -3.28
N LYS A 112 -19.94 25.60 -4.36
CA LYS A 112 -21.29 24.99 -4.43
C LYS A 112 -21.51 23.92 -3.37
N ALA A 113 -20.49 23.12 -3.08
CA ALA A 113 -20.58 22.03 -2.10
C ALA A 113 -20.70 22.54 -0.65
N LYS A 114 -20.11 23.69 -0.33
CA LYS A 114 -20.22 24.33 1.01
C LYS A 114 -21.60 24.87 1.31
N GLU A 115 -22.40 25.18 0.28
CA GLU A 115 -23.77 25.67 0.43
C GLU A 115 -24.75 24.54 0.77
N ILE A 116 -24.39 23.28 0.45
CA ILE A 116 -25.24 22.11 0.68
C ILE A 116 -24.99 21.58 2.09
N THR A 117 -25.97 21.77 2.98
CA THR A 117 -25.97 21.19 4.33
C THR A 117 -26.95 20.01 4.38
N ILE A 118 -26.55 18.92 5.03
CA ILE A 118 -27.41 17.76 5.30
C ILE A 118 -27.68 17.67 6.80
N THR A 119 -28.93 17.39 7.16
CA THR A 119 -29.37 17.10 8.53
C THR A 119 -30.09 15.77 8.55
N GLU A 120 -30.06 15.09 9.70
CA GLU A 120 -30.82 13.85 9.86
C GLU A 120 -32.32 14.16 9.88
N ASP A 121 -33.09 13.42 9.08
CA ASP A 121 -34.52 13.60 8.98
C ASP A 121 -35.22 13.04 10.23
N SER A 122 -35.75 13.93 11.07
CA SER A 122 -36.49 13.59 12.29
C SER A 122 -37.78 12.80 12.06
N SER A 123 -38.30 12.75 10.82
CA SER A 123 -39.50 11.97 10.47
C SER A 123 -39.22 10.48 10.23
N LEU A 124 -37.95 10.11 9.99
CA LEU A 124 -37.55 8.73 9.76
C LEU A 124 -37.42 7.96 11.09
N PRO A 125 -37.63 6.62 11.07
CA PRO A 125 -37.43 5.81 12.26
C PRO A 125 -36.00 5.93 12.78
N LYS A 126 -35.81 5.86 14.11
CA LYS A 126 -34.48 5.91 14.71
C LYS A 126 -33.61 4.76 14.17
N ALA A 127 -32.45 5.12 13.63
CA ALA A 127 -31.54 4.15 13.05
C ALA A 127 -30.93 3.23 14.12
N LYS A 128 -31.00 1.91 13.91
CA LYS A 128 -30.36 0.92 14.80
C LYS A 128 -28.87 0.86 14.50
N VAL A 129 -28.01 1.03 15.50
CA VAL A 129 -26.56 0.93 15.33
C VAL A 129 -26.17 -0.54 15.19
N LEU A 130 -25.58 -0.92 14.06
CA LEU A 130 -25.21 -2.31 13.75
C LEU A 130 -23.82 -2.41 13.10
N LYS A 131 -23.15 -3.55 13.32
CA LYS A 131 -21.96 -3.97 12.58
C LYS A 131 -22.35 -4.55 11.23
N ILE A 132 -21.45 -4.48 10.25
CA ILE A 132 -21.71 -4.95 8.88
C ILE A 132 -22.14 -6.43 8.86
N LYS A 133 -21.48 -7.29 9.65
CA LYS A 133 -21.80 -8.72 9.74
C LYS A 133 -23.24 -9.00 10.18
N ALA A 134 -23.86 -8.11 10.96
CA ALA A 134 -25.22 -8.28 11.47
C ALA A 134 -26.31 -7.84 10.47
N LEU A 135 -25.96 -7.18 9.37
CA LEU A 135 -26.93 -6.60 8.44
C LEU A 135 -27.68 -7.62 7.58
N LYS A 136 -27.15 -8.85 7.44
CA LYS A 136 -27.73 -9.89 6.57
C LYS A 136 -29.20 -10.22 6.87
N ASN A 137 -29.67 -9.96 8.08
CA ASN A 137 -31.02 -10.28 8.52
C ASN A 137 -31.92 -9.05 8.68
N GLU A 138 -31.47 -7.86 8.27
CA GLU A 138 -32.09 -6.57 8.60
C GLU A 138 -32.54 -5.80 7.33
N HIS A 139 -32.96 -6.52 6.29
CA HIS A 139 -33.45 -5.90 5.06
C HIS A 139 -34.69 -5.04 5.31
N GLY A 140 -34.71 -3.84 4.73
CA GLY A 140 -35.78 -2.86 4.90
C GLY A 140 -35.70 -2.05 6.20
N ALA A 141 -34.81 -2.40 7.13
CA ALA A 141 -34.60 -1.63 8.35
C ALA A 141 -33.68 -0.42 8.09
N ARG A 142 -33.95 0.68 8.80
CA ARG A 142 -33.05 1.84 8.85
C ARG A 142 -31.96 1.60 9.90
N VAL A 143 -30.71 1.61 9.48
CA VAL A 143 -29.55 1.25 10.29
C VAL A 143 -28.50 2.36 10.26
N LYS A 144 -27.71 2.47 11.33
CA LYS A 144 -26.52 3.31 11.41
C LYS A 144 -25.29 2.42 11.49
N VAL A 145 -24.36 2.61 10.56
CA VAL A 145 -23.13 1.81 10.47
C VAL A 145 -21.93 2.75 10.55
N PHE A 146 -20.98 2.40 11.42
CA PHE A 146 -19.69 3.08 11.52
C PHE A 146 -18.63 2.27 10.78
N GLY A 147 -17.76 2.94 10.03
CA GLY A 147 -16.67 2.27 9.37
C GLY A 147 -15.69 3.19 8.67
N TRP A 148 -14.72 2.56 8.02
CA TRP A 148 -13.71 3.21 7.20
C TRP A 148 -14.07 3.09 5.72
N VAL A 149 -13.88 4.18 5.00
CA VAL A 149 -14.06 4.23 3.55
C VAL A 149 -12.96 3.40 2.89
N HIS A 150 -13.31 2.23 2.36
CA HIS A 150 -12.34 1.34 1.73
C HIS A 150 -12.16 1.65 0.23
N ARG A 151 -13.25 1.91 -0.48
CA ARG A 151 -13.22 2.33 -1.89
C ARG A 151 -14.26 3.41 -2.14
N ILE A 152 -13.96 4.32 -3.05
CA ILE A 152 -14.89 5.36 -3.51
C ILE A 152 -14.97 5.28 -5.03
N ARG A 153 -16.18 5.26 -5.57
CA ARG A 153 -16.45 5.38 -7.00
C ARG A 153 -17.49 6.46 -7.21
N ARG A 154 -17.16 7.49 -8.00
CA ARG A 154 -18.08 8.57 -8.38
C ARG A 154 -18.60 8.32 -9.80
N GLN A 155 -19.91 8.44 -10.00
CA GLN A 155 -20.56 8.31 -11.30
C GLN A 155 -21.34 9.60 -11.59
N GLY A 156 -20.75 10.46 -12.42
CA GLY A 156 -21.27 11.81 -12.63
C GLY A 156 -21.22 12.66 -11.35
N LYS A 157 -22.15 13.61 -11.22
CA LYS A 157 -22.25 14.52 -10.06
C LYS A 157 -23.28 14.09 -9.02
N ASN A 158 -24.09 13.08 -9.31
CA ASN A 158 -25.30 12.74 -8.54
C ASN A 158 -25.24 11.35 -7.91
N LEU A 159 -24.19 10.57 -8.15
CA LEU A 159 -24.05 9.24 -7.58
C LEU A 159 -22.62 9.00 -7.09
N MET A 160 -22.52 8.56 -5.85
CA MET A 160 -21.29 8.12 -5.22
C MET A 160 -21.50 6.78 -4.53
N PHE A 161 -20.67 5.81 -4.89
CA PHE A 161 -20.64 4.49 -4.29
C PHE A 161 -19.44 4.42 -3.35
N ILE A 162 -19.71 4.08 -2.10
CA ILE A 162 -18.69 3.87 -1.07
C ILE A 162 -18.71 2.40 -0.69
N VAL A 163 -17.55 1.75 -0.69
CA VAL A 163 -17.40 0.47 -0.01
C VAL A 163 -16.91 0.78 1.40
N LEU A 164 -17.76 0.55 2.39
CA LEU A 164 -17.46 0.73 3.81
C LEU A 164 -16.92 -0.58 4.38
N ARG A 165 -15.94 -0.50 5.29
CA ARG A 165 -15.45 -1.65 6.08
C ARG A 165 -15.43 -1.32 7.56
N ASP A 166 -15.68 -2.31 8.42
CA ASP A 166 -15.65 -2.14 9.89
C ASP A 166 -14.86 -3.25 10.61
N GLY A 167 -14.17 -4.10 9.85
CA GLY A 167 -13.48 -5.30 10.32
C GLY A 167 -14.35 -6.57 10.28
N THR A 168 -15.68 -6.44 10.34
CA THR A 168 -16.62 -7.56 10.30
C THR A 168 -17.11 -7.91 8.90
N GLY A 169 -16.96 -6.98 7.95
CA GLY A 169 -17.25 -7.20 6.54
C GLY A 169 -17.05 -5.95 5.69
N PHE A 170 -17.53 -6.03 4.46
CA PHE A 170 -17.63 -4.92 3.52
C PHE A 170 -19.10 -4.66 3.19
N LEU A 171 -19.48 -3.40 3.03
CA LEU A 171 -20.84 -2.96 2.71
C LEU A 171 -20.77 -1.91 1.61
N GLN A 172 -21.57 -2.09 0.55
CA GLN A 172 -21.76 -1.03 -0.45
C GLN A 172 -22.78 -0.02 0.08
N CYS A 173 -22.40 1.26 0.09
CA CYS A 173 -23.24 2.39 0.45
C CYS A 173 -23.45 3.25 -0.80
N VAL A 174 -24.70 3.61 -1.08
CA VAL A 174 -25.09 4.41 -2.23
C VAL A 174 -25.53 5.79 -1.74
N LEU A 175 -24.79 6.82 -2.13
CA LEU A 175 -25.08 8.23 -1.85
C LEU A 175 -25.55 8.88 -3.14
N ALA A 176 -26.77 9.43 -3.12
CA ALA A 176 -27.39 10.08 -4.27
C ALA A 176 -27.61 11.59 -4.05
N ASP A 177 -27.57 12.35 -5.15
CA ASP A 177 -27.91 13.77 -5.22
C ASP A 177 -27.24 14.62 -4.12
N LYS A 178 -28.02 15.19 -3.20
CA LYS A 178 -27.51 16.07 -2.14
C LYS A 178 -26.43 15.40 -1.28
N PHE A 179 -26.50 14.09 -1.06
CA PHE A 179 -25.57 13.36 -0.20
C PHE A 179 -24.19 13.17 -0.83
N CYS A 180 -24.08 13.22 -2.16
CA CYS A 180 -22.78 13.13 -2.83
C CYS A 180 -22.21 14.51 -3.24
N GLN A 181 -22.97 15.59 -3.01
CA GLN A 181 -22.62 16.96 -3.41
C GLN A 181 -22.20 17.85 -2.24
N THR A 182 -22.36 17.41 -0.99
CA THR A 182 -21.87 18.14 0.19
C THR A 182 -20.37 18.31 0.16
N TYR A 183 -19.86 19.36 0.82
CA TYR A 183 -18.42 19.60 0.94
C TYR A 183 -17.67 18.35 1.40
N ASP A 184 -18.16 17.71 2.47
CA ASP A 184 -17.58 16.48 3.04
C ASP A 184 -17.56 15.32 2.05
N ALA A 185 -18.61 15.12 1.25
CA ALA A 185 -18.64 14.08 0.22
C ALA A 185 -17.62 14.36 -0.90
N VAL A 186 -17.46 15.62 -1.29
CA VAL A 186 -16.54 16.02 -2.36
C VAL A 186 -15.09 15.83 -1.95
N ILE A 187 -14.71 16.18 -0.71
CA ILE A 187 -13.36 15.98 -0.19
C ILE A 187 -13.11 14.56 0.35
N LEU A 188 -14.13 13.71 0.40
CA LEU A 188 -14.00 12.37 0.98
C LEU A 188 -12.94 11.55 0.26
N SER A 189 -12.02 11.02 1.05
CA SER A 189 -10.87 10.19 0.67
C SER A 189 -11.00 8.78 1.27
N THR A 190 -10.27 7.82 0.70
CA THR A 190 -10.17 6.47 1.27
C THR A 190 -9.46 6.53 2.64
N GLU A 191 -9.76 5.59 3.53
CA GLU A 191 -9.36 5.57 4.95
C GLU A 191 -10.09 6.56 5.87
N ALA A 192 -10.92 7.46 5.33
CA ALA A 192 -11.75 8.33 6.16
C ALA A 192 -12.71 7.50 7.03
N THR A 193 -12.94 7.96 8.25
CA THR A 193 -13.89 7.36 9.19
C THR A 193 -15.22 8.07 9.08
N ILE A 194 -16.27 7.33 8.76
CA ILE A 194 -17.62 7.87 8.56
C ILE A 194 -18.66 7.09 9.35
N SER A 195 -19.77 7.75 9.67
CA SER A 195 -21.02 7.09 10.01
C SER A 195 -22.02 7.28 8.87
N VAL A 196 -22.71 6.20 8.51
CA VAL A 196 -23.74 6.21 7.47
C VAL A 196 -25.05 5.70 8.07
N CYS A 197 -26.13 6.42 7.80
CA CYS A 197 -27.50 6.04 8.11
C CYS A 197 -28.23 5.78 6.79
N GLY A 198 -29.03 4.71 6.76
CA GLY A 198 -29.75 4.36 5.55
C GLY A 198 -30.59 3.11 5.70
N VAL A 199 -31.26 2.75 4.62
CA VAL A 199 -32.08 1.53 4.53
C VAL A 199 -31.31 0.45 3.80
N VAL A 200 -31.22 -0.74 4.41
CA VAL A 200 -30.58 -1.91 3.79
C VAL A 200 -31.51 -2.49 2.72
N ARG A 201 -31.00 -2.65 1.50
CA ARG A 201 -31.74 -3.23 0.37
C ARG A 201 -30.95 -4.38 -0.26
N PRO A 202 -31.63 -5.37 -0.87
CA PRO A 202 -30.98 -6.32 -1.75
C PRO A 202 -30.41 -5.59 -2.97
N VAL A 203 -29.30 -6.10 -3.50
CA VAL A 203 -28.68 -5.56 -4.72
C VAL A 203 -29.61 -5.79 -5.92
N PRO A 204 -29.76 -4.82 -6.85
CA PRO A 204 -30.56 -5.00 -8.06
C PRO A 204 -30.11 -6.19 -8.92
N GLU A 205 -31.05 -6.79 -9.66
CA GLU A 205 -30.76 -7.93 -10.54
C GLU A 205 -29.63 -7.61 -11.54
N GLY A 206 -28.65 -8.53 -11.66
CA GLY A 206 -27.50 -8.40 -12.54
C GLY A 206 -26.31 -7.61 -11.99
N GLN A 207 -26.42 -7.04 -10.78
CA GLN A 207 -25.31 -6.37 -10.10
C GLN A 207 -24.75 -7.24 -8.97
N THR A 208 -23.49 -7.02 -8.61
CA THR A 208 -22.81 -7.70 -7.51
C THR A 208 -22.25 -6.69 -6.52
N ALA A 209 -22.57 -6.88 -5.24
CA ALA A 209 -21.98 -6.11 -4.15
C ALA A 209 -21.59 -7.05 -3.00
N PRO A 210 -20.65 -6.65 -2.14
CA PRO A 210 -20.27 -7.46 -0.98
C PRO A 210 -21.49 -7.82 -0.13
N GLY A 211 -21.72 -9.12 0.05
CA GLY A 211 -22.88 -9.63 0.81
C GLY A 211 -24.23 -9.55 0.10
N ASN A 212 -24.27 -9.28 -1.22
CA ASN A 212 -25.49 -9.15 -2.04
C ASN A 212 -26.51 -8.16 -1.49
N GLN A 213 -26.04 -7.14 -0.76
CA GLN A 213 -26.86 -6.08 -0.18
C GLN A 213 -26.16 -4.73 -0.33
N GLU A 214 -26.96 -3.67 -0.35
CA GLU A 214 -26.49 -2.29 -0.36
C GLU A 214 -27.25 -1.43 0.65
N LEU A 215 -26.60 -0.39 1.14
CA LEU A 215 -27.18 0.61 2.02
C LEU A 215 -27.50 1.85 1.22
N VAL A 216 -28.79 2.14 1.04
CA VAL A 216 -29.23 3.41 0.44
C VAL A 216 -29.17 4.49 1.52
N VAL A 217 -28.22 5.40 1.38
CA VAL A 217 -27.88 6.38 2.42
C VAL A 217 -28.89 7.52 2.42
N ASP A 218 -29.44 7.80 3.61
CA ASP A 218 -30.32 8.94 3.88
C ASP A 218 -29.65 10.02 4.74
N TYR A 219 -28.51 9.71 5.36
CA TYR A 219 -27.69 10.64 6.10
C TYR A 219 -26.29 10.06 6.29
N PHE A 220 -25.25 10.89 6.26
CA PHE A 220 -23.90 10.45 6.64
C PHE A 220 -23.16 11.59 7.32
N GLU A 221 -22.14 11.22 8.08
CA GLU A 221 -21.30 12.14 8.83
C GLU A 221 -19.85 11.68 8.73
N VAL A 222 -18.94 12.61 8.48
CA VAL A 222 -17.51 12.33 8.54
C VAL A 222 -17.03 12.56 9.97
N ILE A 223 -16.55 11.50 10.61
CA ILE A 223 -16.02 11.54 11.98
C ILE A 223 -14.55 11.93 11.96
N GLY A 224 -13.81 11.41 10.99
CA GLY A 224 -12.38 11.68 10.83
C GLY A 224 -11.98 11.66 9.37
N HIS A 225 -11.46 12.77 8.88
CA HIS A 225 -10.89 12.85 7.54
C HIS A 225 -9.57 12.07 7.45
N SER A 226 -9.25 11.58 6.26
CA SER A 226 -7.92 11.09 5.93
C SER A 226 -7.26 12.03 4.91
N PRO A 227 -5.91 12.04 4.82
CA PRO A 227 -5.21 12.92 3.88
C PRO A 227 -5.69 12.80 2.43
N PRO A 228 -5.59 13.87 1.64
CA PRO A 228 -5.96 13.84 0.22
C PRO A 228 -5.19 12.74 -0.53
N GLY A 229 -5.92 11.91 -1.28
CA GLY A 229 -5.40 10.72 -1.96
C GLY A 229 -5.28 9.46 -1.09
N GLY A 230 -5.69 9.55 0.18
CA GLY A 230 -6.04 8.41 1.03
C GLY A 230 -4.86 7.52 1.38
N ALA A 231 -5.09 6.20 1.42
CA ALA A 231 -4.02 5.22 1.65
C ALA A 231 -2.88 5.40 0.64
N ASP A 232 -3.15 5.77 -0.61
CA ASP A 232 -2.13 5.84 -1.66
C ASP A 232 -1.18 7.04 -1.48
N THR A 233 -1.62 8.14 -0.85
CA THR A 233 -0.78 9.34 -0.66
C THR A 233 0.03 9.33 0.63
N LEU A 234 -0.52 8.76 1.71
CA LEU A 234 0.25 8.49 2.95
C LEU A 234 1.50 7.63 2.70
N LEU A 235 1.52 6.92 1.58
CA LEU A 235 2.57 6.00 1.18
C LEU A 235 3.60 6.59 0.21
N ASN A 236 3.31 7.77 -0.36
CA ASN A 236 4.25 8.50 -1.22
C ASN A 236 5.15 9.47 -0.41
N GLU A 237 4.71 9.96 0.75
CA GLU A 237 5.50 10.90 1.56
C GLU A 237 6.69 10.25 2.29
N VAL A 238 6.68 8.92 2.51
CA VAL A 238 7.77 8.23 3.23
C VAL A 238 8.99 7.96 2.33
N CYS A 239 8.87 8.11 1.01
CA CYS A 239 10.01 8.00 0.08
C CYS A 239 10.88 9.28 0.00
N LEU A 240 10.56 10.34 0.78
CA LEU A 240 11.21 11.65 0.68
C LEU A 240 12.51 11.85 1.46
N TYR A 241 12.95 10.87 2.27
CA TYR A 241 14.07 11.13 3.18
C TYR A 241 15.35 10.33 2.93
N ASP A 242 15.38 9.40 1.97
CA ASP A 242 16.60 8.62 1.72
C ASP A 242 16.69 8.11 0.27
N LEU A 243 17.06 9.00 -0.68
CA LEU A 243 17.99 8.73 -1.78
C LEU A 243 18.09 9.92 -2.75
N ASN A 244 19.30 10.15 -3.25
CA ASN A 244 19.71 11.19 -4.20
C ASN A 244 18.72 11.44 -5.38
N LEU A 245 18.07 12.60 -5.30
CA LEU A 245 17.55 13.58 -6.29
C LEU A 245 17.23 13.25 -7.78
N PHE A 246 17.27 12.03 -8.33
CA PHE A 246 16.92 11.84 -9.77
C PHE A 246 15.94 10.70 -10.11
N ILE A 247 15.55 9.87 -9.15
CA ILE A 247 14.52 8.81 -9.34
C ILE A 247 13.09 9.37 -9.11
N TYR A 248 12.94 10.68 -8.96
CA TYR A 248 11.72 11.30 -8.42
C TYR A 248 10.49 11.34 -9.33
N LEU A 249 10.62 11.14 -10.65
CA LEU A 249 9.46 11.23 -11.55
C LEU A 249 8.86 9.87 -11.92
N PHE A 250 9.61 8.77 -11.76
CA PHE A 250 9.09 7.42 -12.01
C PHE A 250 8.56 6.75 -10.74
N LEU A 251 9.02 7.19 -9.56
CA LEU A 251 8.57 6.69 -8.25
C LEU A 251 7.40 7.47 -7.64
N LEU A 252 6.79 8.41 -8.39
CA LEU A 252 5.67 9.24 -7.92
C LEU A 252 4.32 8.51 -7.87
N TYR A 253 4.33 7.19 -8.14
CA TYR A 253 3.17 6.29 -8.11
C TYR A 253 3.45 5.06 -7.24
N CYS A 254 4.05 5.25 -6.06
CA CYS A 254 4.21 4.20 -5.06
C CYS A 254 2.87 3.93 -4.35
N ILE A 255 1.93 3.35 -5.09
CA ILE A 255 0.99 2.40 -4.50
C ILE A 255 1.88 1.38 -3.77
N ILE A 256 1.76 1.20 -2.45
CA ILE A 256 2.34 -0.01 -1.83
C ILE A 256 1.57 -1.20 -2.41
N SER A 257 2.06 -1.65 -3.54
CA SER A 257 1.65 -2.88 -4.19
C SER A 257 2.50 -4.00 -3.61
N LYS A 258 2.22 -5.24 -4.02
CA LYS A 258 3.10 -6.39 -3.70
C LYS A 258 4.54 -6.20 -4.20
N GLU A 259 4.81 -5.17 -5.00
CA GLU A 259 6.08 -4.93 -5.69
C GLU A 259 6.98 -3.93 -4.95
N SER A 260 6.50 -3.24 -3.91
CA SER A 260 7.34 -2.35 -3.10
C SER A 260 8.42 -3.12 -2.34
N HIS A 261 9.52 -2.44 -1.97
CA HIS A 261 10.58 -3.06 -1.18
C HIS A 261 10.03 -3.60 0.17
N PRO A 262 10.44 -4.79 0.63
CA PRO A 262 9.92 -5.39 1.87
C PRO A 262 10.07 -4.50 3.11
N ASP A 263 11.16 -3.73 3.22
CA ASP A 263 11.39 -2.87 4.39
C ASP A 263 10.37 -1.72 4.46
N VAL A 264 10.07 -1.06 3.33
CA VAL A 264 9.03 0.00 3.24
C VAL A 264 7.64 -0.55 3.62
N GLN A 265 7.37 -1.80 3.24
CA GLN A 265 6.15 -2.52 3.61
C GLN A 265 6.06 -2.77 5.12
N LEU A 266 7.18 -3.10 5.76
CA LEU A 266 7.24 -3.35 7.21
C LEU A 266 7.16 -2.06 8.02
N ASP A 267 7.81 -0.99 7.58
CA ASP A 267 7.74 0.33 8.25
C ASP A 267 6.30 0.88 8.23
N ASN A 268 5.60 0.66 7.12
CA ASN A 268 4.21 1.07 6.94
C ASN A 268 3.19 -0.04 7.25
N ARG A 269 3.58 -1.04 8.04
CA ARG A 269 2.75 -2.23 8.29
C ARG A 269 1.38 -1.88 8.85
N HIS A 270 1.30 -0.86 9.70
CA HIS A 270 0.05 -0.34 10.29
C HIS A 270 -1.00 0.12 9.26
N MET A 271 -0.56 0.55 8.07
CA MET A 271 -1.44 0.84 6.92
C MET A 271 -1.68 -0.43 6.10
N MET A 272 -0.63 -1.23 5.84
CA MET A 272 -0.75 -2.45 5.03
C MET A 272 -1.74 -3.47 5.59
N ILE A 273 -1.81 -3.64 6.91
CA ILE A 273 -2.73 -4.58 7.56
C ILE A 273 -4.21 -4.22 7.35
N ARG A 274 -4.49 -2.98 6.92
CA ARG A 274 -5.84 -2.52 6.60
C ARG A 274 -6.30 -2.96 5.22
N GLY A 275 -5.37 -3.41 4.36
CA GLY A 275 -5.67 -3.98 3.06
C GLY A 275 -6.41 -5.31 3.15
N GLU A 276 -7.14 -5.68 2.09
CA GLU A 276 -8.00 -6.87 2.09
C GLU A 276 -7.20 -8.16 2.35
N ASN A 277 -6.08 -8.38 1.65
CA ASN A 277 -5.35 -9.65 1.81
C ASN A 277 -4.63 -9.77 3.17
N THR A 278 -3.95 -8.71 3.60
CA THR A 278 -3.17 -8.75 4.86
C THR A 278 -4.10 -8.86 6.07
N SER A 279 -5.25 -8.17 6.08
CA SER A 279 -6.25 -8.32 7.14
C SER A 279 -6.81 -9.74 7.21
N LYS A 280 -7.09 -10.37 6.07
CA LYS A 280 -7.51 -11.79 6.00
C LYS A 280 -6.49 -12.74 6.59
N ILE A 281 -5.19 -12.53 6.32
CA ILE A 281 -4.11 -13.34 6.91
C ILE A 281 -4.10 -13.23 8.43
N LEU A 282 -4.27 -12.02 8.99
CA LEU A 282 -4.31 -11.84 10.45
C LEU A 282 -5.53 -12.50 11.08
N ARG A 283 -6.70 -12.43 10.43
CA ARG A 283 -7.91 -13.15 10.86
C ARG A 283 -7.70 -14.66 10.80
N LEU A 284 -7.11 -15.17 9.72
CA LEU A 284 -6.80 -16.57 9.57
C LEU A 284 -5.82 -17.04 10.66
N ARG A 285 -4.79 -16.25 10.99
CA ARG A 285 -3.88 -16.54 12.11
C ARG A 285 -4.67 -16.69 13.42
N SER A 286 -5.60 -15.78 13.71
CA SER A 286 -6.48 -15.89 14.89
C SER A 286 -7.29 -17.19 14.90
N ILE A 287 -7.88 -17.57 13.76
CA ILE A 287 -8.66 -18.81 13.62
C ILE A 287 -7.78 -20.04 13.83
N VAL A 288 -6.62 -20.09 13.17
CA VAL A 288 -5.67 -21.21 13.29
C VAL A 288 -5.24 -21.37 14.75
N THR A 289 -4.90 -20.28 15.45
CA THR A 289 -4.55 -20.34 16.87
C THR A 289 -5.71 -20.86 17.73
N GLN A 290 -6.95 -20.49 17.43
CA GLN A 290 -8.12 -21.05 18.12
C GLN A 290 -8.27 -22.56 17.83
N CYS A 291 -8.10 -23.00 16.59
CA CYS A 291 -8.17 -24.42 16.24
C CYS A 291 -7.09 -25.26 16.93
N PHE A 292 -5.88 -24.72 17.13
CA PHE A 292 -4.86 -25.36 17.96
C PHE A 292 -5.33 -25.53 19.41
N ARG A 293 -5.90 -24.48 20.01
CA ARG A 293 -6.46 -24.57 21.38
C ARG A 293 -7.58 -25.59 21.47
N ASP A 294 -8.53 -25.56 20.54
CA ASP A 294 -9.67 -26.48 20.52
C ASP A 294 -9.19 -27.94 20.38
N HIS A 295 -8.19 -28.20 19.53
CA HIS A 295 -7.57 -29.53 19.38
C HIS A 295 -7.03 -30.06 20.72
N TYR A 296 -6.28 -29.22 21.44
CA TYR A 296 -5.68 -29.58 22.72
C TYR A 296 -6.73 -29.74 23.83
N PHE A 297 -7.70 -28.82 23.92
CA PHE A 297 -8.77 -28.89 24.92
C PHE A 297 -9.68 -30.10 24.72
N ASP A 298 -9.99 -30.47 23.48
CA ASP A 298 -10.78 -31.69 23.17
C ASP A 298 -10.06 -32.98 23.57
N ARG A 299 -8.73 -32.92 23.74
CA ARG A 299 -7.87 -34.02 24.22
C ARG A 299 -7.50 -33.87 25.70
N ALA A 300 -8.20 -32.99 26.42
CA ALA A 300 -8.03 -32.74 27.86
C ALA A 300 -6.65 -32.20 28.27
N TYR A 301 -5.94 -31.53 27.37
CA TYR A 301 -4.73 -30.80 27.73
C TYR A 301 -5.07 -29.54 28.52
N TYR A 302 -4.16 -29.11 29.40
CA TYR A 302 -4.22 -27.80 30.06
C TYR A 302 -3.25 -26.79 29.44
N GLU A 303 -3.72 -25.57 29.16
CA GLU A 303 -2.87 -24.45 28.73
C GLU A 303 -2.08 -23.91 29.94
N THR A 304 -0.76 -23.80 29.80
CA THR A 304 0.15 -23.26 30.81
C THR A 304 0.83 -21.99 30.29
N PHE A 305 1.40 -21.21 31.20
CA PHE A 305 2.06 -19.92 30.89
C PHE A 305 3.48 -19.85 31.46
N PRO A 306 4.44 -20.57 30.84
CA PRO A 306 5.83 -20.58 31.29
C PRO A 306 6.47 -19.18 31.22
N PRO A 307 7.46 -18.89 32.09
CA PRO A 307 8.19 -17.61 32.04
C PRO A 307 9.05 -17.52 30.77
N THR A 308 9.11 -16.33 30.18
CA THR A 308 9.95 -16.06 28.99
C THR A 308 11.33 -15.50 29.33
N LEU A 309 11.52 -15.05 30.57
CA LEU A 309 12.82 -14.65 31.13
C LEU A 309 13.43 -15.85 31.86
N VAL A 310 14.61 -16.28 31.44
CA VAL A 310 15.29 -17.46 31.96
C VAL A 310 16.74 -17.13 32.34
N GLN A 311 17.26 -17.79 33.37
CA GLN A 311 18.69 -17.69 33.74
C GLN A 311 19.53 -18.78 33.06
N THR A 312 18.91 -19.89 32.69
CA THR A 312 19.56 -21.07 32.11
C THR A 312 19.12 -21.29 30.68
N GLN A 313 20.02 -21.83 29.86
CA GLN A 313 19.68 -22.29 28.51
C GLN A 313 18.85 -23.58 28.60
N VAL A 314 17.95 -23.78 27.65
CA VAL A 314 17.01 -24.91 27.61
C VAL A 314 17.71 -26.18 27.12
N GLU A 315 18.41 -26.08 25.98
CA GLU A 315 19.24 -27.14 25.40
C GLU A 315 20.58 -26.51 24.95
N GLY A 316 21.69 -27.21 25.21
CA GLY A 316 23.03 -26.62 25.10
C GLY A 316 23.41 -26.19 23.67
N GLY A 317 24.16 -25.09 23.58
CA GLY A 317 24.84 -24.67 22.34
C GLY A 317 24.15 -23.56 21.56
N SER A 318 23.11 -22.91 22.10
CA SER A 318 22.36 -21.87 21.40
C SER A 318 22.73 -20.44 21.83
N THR A 319 22.60 -19.51 20.88
CA THR A 319 22.74 -18.08 21.15
C THR A 319 21.41 -17.51 21.65
N LEU A 320 21.41 -16.96 22.86
CA LEU A 320 20.24 -16.31 23.47
C LEU A 320 20.38 -14.79 23.47
N PHE A 321 19.25 -14.09 23.41
CA PHE A 321 19.25 -12.65 23.68
C PHE A 321 19.43 -12.43 25.18
N GLY A 322 20.58 -11.86 25.57
CA GLY A 322 20.85 -11.46 26.95
C GLY A 322 20.26 -10.10 27.28
N LEU A 323 19.76 -9.95 28.51
CA LEU A 323 19.29 -8.70 29.09
C LEU A 323 19.79 -8.54 30.52
N ASN A 324 19.93 -7.29 30.96
CA ASN A 324 20.21 -6.98 32.36
C ASN A 324 18.88 -7.00 33.15
N TYR A 325 18.76 -7.95 34.06
CA TYR A 325 17.63 -8.13 34.95
C TYR A 325 18.02 -7.72 36.37
N PHE A 326 17.82 -6.44 36.69
CA PHE A 326 18.11 -5.86 38.01
C PHE A 326 19.55 -6.03 38.52
N GLY A 327 20.53 -5.99 37.61
CA GLY A 327 21.95 -6.18 37.91
C GLY A 327 22.43 -7.61 37.70
N GLU A 328 21.53 -8.56 37.44
CA GLU A 328 21.84 -9.93 37.08
C GLU A 328 21.65 -10.19 35.58
N SER A 329 22.34 -11.19 35.04
CA SER A 329 22.14 -11.61 33.65
C SER A 329 20.91 -12.51 33.55
N ALA A 330 19.99 -12.15 32.65
CA ALA A 330 18.89 -13.02 32.23
C ALA A 330 18.84 -13.10 30.71
N PHE A 331 18.07 -14.05 30.20
CA PHE A 331 17.96 -14.33 28.77
C PHE A 331 16.50 -14.49 28.36
N LEU A 332 16.21 -14.21 27.08
CA LEU A 332 14.93 -14.55 26.48
C LEU A 332 14.91 -16.03 26.06
N THR A 333 13.81 -16.71 26.36
CA THR A 333 13.67 -18.14 26.09
C THR A 333 13.63 -18.48 24.59
N GLN A 334 14.14 -19.66 24.24
CA GLN A 334 13.98 -20.27 22.92
C GLN A 334 12.86 -21.31 22.88
N SER A 335 12.50 -21.87 24.03
CA SER A 335 11.55 -22.96 24.18
C SER A 335 11.10 -23.06 25.62
N SER A 336 9.86 -23.49 25.83
CA SER A 336 9.28 -23.70 27.16
C SER A 336 9.33 -25.16 27.60
N GLN A 337 9.96 -26.04 26.83
CA GLN A 337 9.96 -27.50 27.02
C GLN A 337 10.25 -27.91 28.47
N LEU A 338 11.37 -27.46 29.05
CA LEU A 338 11.74 -27.81 30.43
C LEU A 338 10.68 -27.38 31.47
N TYR A 339 9.97 -26.27 31.24
CA TYR A 339 8.89 -25.87 32.13
C TYR A 339 7.66 -26.76 31.97
N LEU A 340 7.32 -27.14 30.73
CA LEU A 340 6.20 -28.04 30.46
C LEU A 340 6.44 -29.43 31.06
N GLU A 341 7.67 -29.96 30.96
CA GLU A 341 8.06 -31.23 31.59
C GLU A 341 7.79 -31.23 33.10
N THR A 342 8.06 -30.11 33.79
CA THR A 342 7.78 -29.97 35.22
C THR A 342 6.29 -29.81 35.57
N ALA A 343 5.46 -29.40 34.61
CA ALA A 343 4.02 -29.25 34.78
C ALA A 343 3.27 -30.59 34.61
N CYS A 344 3.83 -31.52 33.82
CA CYS A 344 3.20 -32.81 33.54
C CYS A 344 2.82 -33.62 34.79
N PRO A 345 3.66 -33.74 35.85
CA PRO A 345 3.27 -34.45 37.06
C PRO A 345 2.07 -33.87 37.81
N ALA A 346 1.73 -32.60 37.59
CA ALA A 346 0.63 -31.91 38.25
C ALA A 346 -0.63 -31.83 37.39
N LEU A 347 -0.48 -31.64 36.07
CA LEU A 347 -1.57 -31.31 35.16
C LEU A 347 -1.84 -32.38 34.09
N GLY A 348 -0.97 -33.38 33.95
CA GLY A 348 -1.06 -34.37 32.87
C GLY A 348 -0.53 -33.81 31.55
N ASP A 349 -1.31 -33.95 30.48
CA ASP A 349 -0.99 -33.38 29.17
C ASP A 349 -1.10 -31.84 29.21
N VAL A 350 -0.04 -31.13 28.79
CA VAL A 350 0.03 -29.67 28.86
C VAL A 350 0.48 -29.06 27.54
N PHE A 351 0.07 -27.82 27.28
CA PHE A 351 0.57 -27.05 26.14
C PHE A 351 0.75 -25.58 26.49
N CYS A 352 1.48 -24.85 25.66
CA CYS A 352 1.54 -23.39 25.70
C CYS A 352 1.63 -22.80 24.29
N ILE A 353 1.12 -21.58 24.13
CA ILE A 353 1.29 -20.76 22.93
C ILE A 353 1.95 -19.46 23.36
N ALA A 354 3.28 -19.42 23.31
CA ALA A 354 4.10 -18.33 23.84
C ALA A 354 5.05 -17.76 22.78
N GLN A 355 5.76 -16.68 23.10
CA GLN A 355 6.82 -16.19 22.21
C GLN A 355 8.14 -16.91 22.51
N SER A 356 8.90 -17.19 21.47
CA SER A 356 10.26 -17.69 21.55
C SER A 356 11.20 -16.83 20.72
N TYR A 357 12.46 -16.76 21.15
CA TYR A 357 13.43 -15.80 20.64
C TYR A 357 14.73 -16.49 20.21
N ARG A 358 15.14 -16.34 18.94
CA ARG A 358 16.38 -16.92 18.41
C ARG A 358 17.36 -15.81 18.06
N ALA A 359 18.53 -15.79 18.71
CA ALA A 359 19.53 -14.75 18.51
C ALA A 359 20.53 -15.07 17.38
N GLU A 360 20.37 -16.19 16.68
CA GLU A 360 21.16 -16.51 15.51
C GLU A 360 21.00 -15.44 14.42
N GLN A 361 22.11 -14.92 13.90
CA GLN A 361 22.12 -13.92 12.85
C GLN A 361 21.77 -14.54 11.49
N SER A 362 20.49 -14.87 11.31
CA SER A 362 19.96 -15.47 10.08
C SER A 362 18.97 -14.53 9.40
N ARG A 363 19.44 -13.75 8.41
CA ARG A 363 18.58 -12.87 7.60
C ARG A 363 18.06 -13.61 6.37
N THR A 364 17.07 -14.47 6.56
CA THR A 364 16.40 -15.20 5.46
C THR A 364 14.90 -14.91 5.44
N ARG A 365 14.22 -15.30 4.35
CA ARG A 365 12.76 -15.20 4.23
C ARG A 365 11.98 -16.20 5.09
N ARG A 366 12.67 -17.09 5.82
CA ARG A 366 12.06 -18.21 6.56
C ARG A 366 12.31 -18.18 8.07
N HIS A 367 13.15 -17.26 8.56
CA HIS A 367 13.51 -17.18 9.97
C HIS A 367 13.10 -15.84 10.55
N LEU A 368 12.55 -15.87 11.76
CA LEU A 368 12.22 -14.69 12.56
C LEU A 368 13.00 -14.78 13.87
N ALA A 369 13.51 -13.64 14.34
CA ALA A 369 14.18 -13.55 15.63
C ALA A 369 13.20 -13.69 16.80
N GLU A 370 11.94 -13.29 16.61
CA GLU A 370 10.82 -13.50 17.53
C GLU A 370 9.67 -14.16 16.77
N TYR A 371 9.12 -15.23 17.32
CA TYR A 371 7.97 -15.93 16.73
C TYR A 371 7.09 -16.56 17.79
N THR A 372 5.82 -16.80 17.43
CA THR A 372 4.88 -17.52 18.28
C THR A 372 5.14 -19.00 18.15
N HIS A 373 5.46 -19.63 19.27
CA HIS A 373 5.82 -21.04 19.39
C HIS A 373 4.67 -21.78 20.07
N VAL A 374 4.18 -22.84 19.43
CA VAL A 374 3.19 -23.76 19.99
C VAL A 374 3.97 -24.98 20.45
N GLU A 375 3.90 -25.26 21.75
CA GLU A 375 4.65 -26.34 22.39
C GLU A 375 3.69 -27.16 23.26
N ALA A 376 3.88 -28.47 23.32
CA ALA A 376 3.07 -29.37 24.14
C ALA A 376 3.93 -30.51 24.68
N GLU A 377 3.59 -30.97 25.88
CA GLU A 377 4.32 -32.03 26.58
C GLU A 377 3.33 -33.05 27.15
N CYS A 378 3.69 -34.33 27.05
CA CYS A 378 2.77 -35.45 27.30
C CYS A 378 3.44 -36.50 28.18
N PRO A 379 2.96 -36.78 29.41
CA PRO A 379 3.55 -37.81 30.25
C PRO A 379 3.12 -39.23 29.81
N PHE A 380 3.93 -40.23 30.15
CA PHE A 380 3.63 -41.66 29.98
C PHE A 380 3.40 -42.13 28.53
N ILE A 381 4.13 -41.55 27.57
CA ILE A 381 4.06 -41.93 26.16
C ILE A 381 5.29 -42.70 25.70
N SER A 382 5.12 -43.55 24.69
CA SER A 382 6.22 -44.09 23.89
C SER A 382 6.57 -43.17 22.72
N PHE A 383 7.66 -43.46 22.02
CA PHE A 383 8.01 -42.71 20.81
C PHE A 383 6.97 -42.85 19.69
N ASN A 384 6.32 -44.01 19.55
CA ASN A 384 5.27 -44.18 18.55
C ASN A 384 4.03 -43.35 18.91
N ASP A 385 3.66 -43.29 20.19
CA ASP A 385 2.55 -42.43 20.65
C ASP A 385 2.84 -40.96 20.36
N LEU A 386 4.11 -40.51 20.48
CA LEU A 386 4.50 -39.15 20.08
C LEU A 386 4.26 -38.90 18.59
N LEU A 387 4.67 -39.84 17.72
CA LEU A 387 4.47 -39.72 16.27
C LEU A 387 2.98 -39.68 15.93
N ASP A 388 2.18 -40.57 16.52
CA ASP A 388 0.73 -40.63 16.31
C ASP A 388 0.06 -39.32 16.75
N ARG A 389 0.45 -38.75 17.90
CA ARG A 389 -0.05 -37.45 18.38
C ARG A 389 0.34 -36.29 17.47
N ILE A 390 1.55 -36.29 16.88
CA ILE A 390 1.97 -35.26 15.92
C ILE A 390 1.16 -35.36 14.62
N GLU A 391 0.93 -36.56 14.10
CA GLU A 391 0.08 -36.77 12.91
C GLU A 391 -1.35 -36.28 13.17
N ASP A 392 -1.92 -36.67 14.31
CA ASP A 392 -3.26 -36.28 14.74
C ASP A 392 -3.39 -34.75 14.91
N LEU A 393 -2.40 -34.09 15.54
CA LEU A 393 -2.32 -32.63 15.66
C LEU A 393 -2.42 -31.93 14.30
N VAL A 394 -1.60 -32.36 13.34
CA VAL A 394 -1.56 -31.73 12.02
C VAL A 394 -2.87 -31.95 11.27
N VAL A 395 -3.38 -33.19 11.26
CA VAL A 395 -4.61 -33.54 10.52
C VAL A 395 -5.83 -32.86 11.11
N ASP A 396 -6.04 -32.94 12.43
CA ASP A 396 -7.22 -32.41 13.11
C ASP A 396 -7.25 -30.88 13.06
N VAL A 397 -6.13 -30.19 13.30
CA VAL A 397 -6.10 -28.72 13.21
C VAL A 397 -6.38 -28.24 11.79
N VAL A 398 -5.83 -28.89 10.76
CA VAL A 398 -6.15 -28.56 9.36
C VAL A 398 -7.63 -28.78 9.05
N ASP A 399 -8.20 -29.90 9.48
CA ASP A 399 -9.62 -30.20 9.29
C ASP A 399 -10.53 -29.18 10.00
N ARG A 400 -10.20 -28.79 11.23
CA ARG A 400 -10.90 -27.72 11.98
C ARG A 400 -10.86 -26.39 11.25
N VAL A 401 -9.69 -25.99 10.73
CA VAL A 401 -9.54 -24.74 9.97
C VAL A 401 -10.39 -24.78 8.69
N LEU A 402 -10.44 -25.92 8.00
CA LEU A 402 -11.25 -26.09 6.77
C LEU A 402 -12.76 -26.14 7.05
N LYS A 403 -13.18 -26.63 8.21
CA LYS A 403 -14.59 -26.67 8.65
C LYS A 403 -15.06 -25.36 9.30
N HIS A 404 -14.15 -24.45 9.65
CA HIS A 404 -14.50 -23.19 10.28
C HIS A 404 -15.42 -22.32 9.36
N PRO A 405 -16.42 -21.60 9.89
CA PRO A 405 -17.33 -20.78 9.07
C PRO A 405 -16.64 -19.71 8.19
N GLU A 406 -15.44 -19.31 8.58
CA GLU A 406 -14.61 -18.35 7.84
C GLU A 406 -13.49 -19.00 7.01
N ALA A 407 -13.56 -20.31 6.73
CA ALA A 407 -12.57 -21.03 5.90
C ALA A 407 -12.41 -20.45 4.49
N HIS A 408 -13.43 -19.75 3.96
CA HIS A 408 -13.36 -19.02 2.69
C HIS A 408 -12.16 -18.05 2.62
N LEU A 409 -11.75 -17.48 3.76
CA LEU A 409 -10.59 -16.57 3.84
C LEU A 409 -9.29 -17.26 3.40
N LEU A 410 -9.11 -18.55 3.71
CA LEU A 410 -7.94 -19.32 3.30
C LEU A 410 -7.85 -19.43 1.77
N PHE A 411 -8.98 -19.74 1.12
CA PHE A 411 -9.05 -19.91 -0.33
C PHE A 411 -8.88 -18.58 -1.08
N GLU A 412 -9.32 -17.47 -0.50
CA GLU A 412 -9.12 -16.14 -1.08
C GLU A 412 -7.66 -15.66 -1.03
N VAL A 413 -6.95 -15.98 0.06
CA VAL A 413 -5.54 -15.63 0.22
C VAL A 413 -4.63 -16.55 -0.62
N ASN A 414 -5.03 -17.82 -0.79
CA ASN A 414 -4.28 -18.81 -1.55
C ASN A 414 -5.18 -19.52 -2.60
N PRO A 415 -5.51 -18.86 -3.73
CA PRO A 415 -6.42 -19.42 -4.74
C PRO A 415 -5.83 -20.60 -5.52
N VAL A 416 -4.52 -20.87 -5.40
CA VAL A 416 -3.80 -21.89 -6.17
C VAL A 416 -3.31 -22.98 -5.23
N ARG A 417 -4.18 -23.95 -4.88
CA ARG A 417 -3.87 -25.35 -4.50
C ARG A 417 -5.05 -25.97 -3.75
N ILE A 418 -6.15 -26.22 -4.45
CA ILE A 418 -6.95 -27.41 -4.16
C ILE A 418 -6.41 -28.48 -5.08
N ILE A 419 -5.58 -29.39 -4.55
CA ILE A 419 -5.35 -30.68 -5.20
C ILE A 419 -6.74 -31.32 -5.22
N ASN A 420 -7.39 -31.28 -6.38
CA ASN A 420 -8.68 -31.94 -6.59
C ASN A 420 -8.56 -33.41 -6.18
N SER A 421 -9.08 -33.76 -5.00
CA SER A 421 -9.26 -35.14 -4.57
C SER A 421 -10.28 -35.90 -5.43
N LYS A 422 -10.94 -35.23 -6.39
CA LYS A 422 -11.91 -35.83 -7.32
C LYS A 422 -11.32 -36.48 -8.59
N LYS A 423 -9.99 -36.63 -8.73
CA LYS A 423 -9.35 -37.33 -9.87
C LYS A 423 -8.47 -38.52 -9.44
N LYS A 424 -8.95 -39.35 -8.52
CA LYS A 424 -8.46 -40.74 -8.35
C LYS A 424 -9.65 -41.68 -8.34
N ASN A 425 -10.23 -41.90 -9.52
CA ASN A 425 -11.10 -43.02 -9.87
C ASN A 425 -11.37 -42.95 -11.38
N LYS A 426 -10.35 -43.28 -12.16
CA LYS A 426 -10.46 -43.83 -13.52
C LYS A 426 -9.27 -44.74 -13.76
#